data_AF-A0A7C4WVF8-F1
#
_entry.id   AF-A0A7C4WVF8-F1
#
_cell.length_a   1.000
_cell.length_b   1.000
_cell.length_c   1.000
_cell.angle_alpha   90.00
_cell.angle_beta   90.00
_cell.angle_gamma   90.00
#
_symmetry.space_group_name_H-M   'P 1'
#
loop_
_entity.id
_entity.type
_entity.pdbx_description
1 polymer ?
#
loop_
_entity_poly.entity_id
_entity_poly.type
_entity_poly.pdbx_seq_one_letter_code
_entity_poly.pdbx_strand_id
1 'polypeptide(L)' 'QGEALGDFELSILRCVEEGAKSPAEVRAVVGRSREHVARALKELYEKGFLNRQGGRPFIYSLSDKGRAALKAGDLSA' A
#
# COMPACT_ATOMS: atom_id res chain seq x y z
N GLN A 1 3.68 15.69 12.09
CA GLN A 1 2.25 15.36 12.02
C GLN A 1 2.16 13.85 11.89
N GLY A 2 1.40 13.17 12.74
CA GLY A 2 1.17 11.73 12.57
C GLY A 2 0.30 11.56 11.34
N GLU A 3 0.89 11.14 10.23
CA GLU A 3 0.14 10.97 8.99
C GLU A 3 -0.83 9.79 9.13
N ALA A 4 -2.09 10.11 9.39
CA ALA A 4 -3.19 9.19 9.25
C ALA A 4 -3.29 8.80 7.78
N LEU A 5 -3.30 7.50 7.50
CA LEU A 5 -3.49 6.96 6.16
C LEU A 5 -4.95 7.14 5.76
N GLY A 6 -5.21 7.63 4.54
CA GLY A 6 -6.57 7.70 4.01
C GLY A 6 -7.11 6.33 3.60
N ASP A 7 -8.41 6.26 3.28
CA ASP A 7 -9.08 5.04 2.81
C ASP A 7 -8.39 4.41 1.59
N PHE A 8 -7.84 5.25 0.72
CA PHE A 8 -7.13 4.80 -0.48
C PHE A 8 -5.82 4.08 -0.13
N GLU A 9 -4.99 4.68 0.72
CA GLU A 9 -3.77 4.04 1.20
C GLU A 9 -4.05 2.75 1.97
N LEU A 10 -5.08 2.75 2.83
CA LEU A 10 -5.51 1.54 3.54
C LEU A 10 -5.98 0.45 2.57
N SER A 11 -6.68 0.81 1.49
CA SER A 11 -7.09 -0.13 0.44
C SER A 11 -5.88 -0.74 -0.29
N ILE A 12 -4.85 0.06 -0.57
CA ILE A 12 -3.57 -0.44 -1.13
C ILE A 12 -2.90 -1.40 -0.15
N LEU A 13 -2.82 -1.04 1.13
CA LEU A 13 -2.22 -1.89 2.15
C LEU A 13 -2.96 -3.22 2.30
N ARG A 14 -4.31 -3.22 2.32
CA ARG A 14 -5.12 -4.44 2.32
C ARG A 14 -4.84 -5.29 1.08
N CYS A 15 -4.72 -4.66 -0.09
CA CYS A 15 -4.46 -5.35 -1.34
C CYS A 15 -3.13 -6.13 -1.32
N VAL A 16 -2.08 -5.58 -0.70
CA VAL A 16 -0.78 -6.27 -0.57
C VAL A 16 -0.65 -7.14 0.68
N GLU A 17 -1.62 -7.08 1.59
CA GLU A 17 -1.68 -7.93 2.78
C GLU A 17 -1.97 -9.38 2.40
N GLU A 18 -2.89 -9.55 1.44
CA GLU A 18 -3.27 -10.85 0.84
C GLU A 18 -2.10 -11.50 0.08
N GLY A 19 -1.13 -10.71 -0.39
CA GLY A 19 0.05 -11.21 -1.09
C GLY A 19 0.84 -10.08 -1.76
N ALA A 20 2.11 -10.35 -2.08
CA ALA A 20 2.96 -9.37 -2.73
C ALA A 20 2.42 -9.01 -4.14
N LYS A 21 2.05 -7.74 -4.38
CA LYS A 21 1.37 -7.32 -5.62
C LYS A 21 2.15 -6.29 -6.42
N SER A 22 1.98 -6.32 -7.73
CA SER A 22 2.51 -5.31 -8.66
C SER A 22 1.65 -4.04 -8.64
N PRO A 23 2.19 -2.87 -9.05
CA PRO A 23 1.39 -1.65 -9.20
C PRO A 23 0.20 -1.82 -10.17
N ALA A 24 0.30 -2.71 -11.16
CA ALA A 24 -0.81 -3.02 -12.05
C ALA A 24 -1.95 -3.78 -11.35
N GLU A 25 -1.61 -4.74 -10.50
CA GLU A 25 -2.56 -5.52 -9.70
C GLU A 25 -3.25 -4.64 -8.66
N VAL A 26 -2.47 -3.83 -7.94
CA VAL A 26 -3.01 -2.85 -6.99
C VAL A 26 -3.99 -1.90 -7.70
N ARG A 27 -3.62 -1.42 -8.90
CA ARG A 27 -4.50 -0.57 -9.73
C ARG A 27 -5.82 -1.24 -10.06
N ALA A 28 -5.80 -2.53 -10.42
CA ALA A 28 -6.99 -3.28 -10.76
C ALA A 28 -7.97 -3.38 -9.57
N VAL A 29 -7.44 -3.48 -8.35
CA VAL A 29 -8.25 -3.56 -7.12
C VAL A 29 -8.78 -2.19 -6.70
N VAL A 30 -7.94 -1.16 -6.67
CA VAL A 30 -8.32 0.18 -6.16
C VAL A 30 -9.05 1.06 -7.19
N GLY A 31 -9.04 0.66 -8.47
CA GLY A 31 -9.79 1.36 -9.54
C GLY A 31 -9.32 2.79 -9.83
N ARG A 32 -8.08 3.17 -9.46
CA ARG A 32 -7.52 4.52 -9.69
C ARG A 32 -6.54 4.55 -10.86
N SER A 33 -6.21 5.75 -11.34
CA SER A 33 -5.17 5.93 -12.37
C SER A 33 -3.80 5.42 -11.93
N ARG A 34 -3.01 4.96 -12.91
CA ARG A 34 -1.64 4.47 -12.71
C ARG A 34 -0.77 5.46 -11.94
N GLU A 35 -0.88 6.75 -12.23
CA GLU A 35 -0.11 7.80 -11.57
C GLU A 35 -0.45 7.94 -10.09
N HIS A 36 -1.74 7.93 -9.74
CA HIS A 36 -2.18 7.97 -8.34
C HIS A 36 -1.68 6.75 -7.56
N VAL A 37 -1.80 5.55 -8.14
CA VAL A 37 -1.32 4.31 -7.52
C VAL A 37 0.19 4.31 -7.38
N ALA A 38 0.93 4.72 -8.41
CA ALA A 38 2.39 4.79 -8.36
C ALA A 38 2.89 5.79 -7.32
N ARG A 39 2.22 6.95 -7.20
CA ARG A 39 2.53 7.95 -6.18
C ARG A 39 2.30 7.38 -4.77
N ALA A 40 1.13 6.81 -4.51
CA ALA A 40 0.82 6.27 -3.19
C ALA A 40 1.72 5.08 -2.82
N LEU A 41 2.01 4.16 -3.75
CA LEU A 41 2.96 3.07 -3.52
C LEU A 41 4.36 3.57 -3.19
N LYS A 42 4.81 4.64 -3.86
CA LYS A 42 6.10 5.28 -3.56
C LYS A 42 6.09 5.90 -2.16
N GLU A 43 5.08 6.69 -1.83
CA GLU A 43 4.97 7.33 -0.51
C GLU A 43 4.87 6.30 0.63
N LEU A 44 4.06 5.25 0.46
CA LEU A 44 3.93 4.17 1.43
C LEU A 44 5.24 3.40 1.64
N TYR A 45 6.01 3.20 0.56
CA TYR A 45 7.35 2.63 0.65
C TYR A 45 8.32 3.57 1.38
N GLU A 46 8.37 4.86 1.02
CA GLU A 46 9.24 5.85 1.67
C GLU A 46 8.92 6.02 3.15
N LYS A 47 7.65 5.91 3.53
CA LYS A 47 7.19 5.93 4.93
C LYS A 47 7.41 4.61 5.68
N GLY A 48 7.85 3.55 4.99
CA GLY A 48 8.14 2.24 5.57
C GLY A 48 6.94 1.32 5.79
N PHE A 49 5.77 1.64 5.24
CA PHE A 49 4.58 0.77 5.32
C PHE A 49 4.66 -0.40 4.34
N LEU A 50 5.39 -0.24 3.23
CA LEU A 50 5.59 -1.26 2.20
C LEU A 50 7.07 -1.58 2.04
N ASN A 51 7.35 -2.83 1.71
CA ASN A 51 8.62 -3.27 1.17
C ASN A 51 8.49 -3.46 -0.34
N ARG A 52 9.55 -3.15 -1.10
CA ARG A 52 9.63 -3.45 -2.53
C ARG A 52 10.66 -4.54 -2.77
N GLN A 53 10.32 -5.53 -3.58
CA GLN A 53 11.23 -6.61 -3.97
C GLN A 53 11.26 -6.77 -5.49
N GLY A 54 12.40 -7.22 -6.02
CA GLY A 54 12.58 -7.54 -7.43
C GLY A 54 13.00 -6.37 -8.34
N GLY A 55 13.13 -6.69 -9.63
CA GLY A 55 13.34 -5.74 -10.73
C GLY A 55 12.02 -5.29 -11.36
N ARG A 56 12.04 -4.56 -12.48
CA ARG A 56 10.80 -4.08 -13.12
C ARG A 56 9.93 -5.26 -13.64
N PRO A 57 8.63 -5.33 -13.30
CA PRO A 57 7.88 -4.42 -12.41
C PRO A 57 8.14 -4.69 -10.93
N PHE A 58 8.29 -3.62 -10.13
CA PHE A 58 8.47 -3.75 -8.68
C PHE A 58 7.26 -4.44 -8.05
N ILE A 59 7.54 -5.40 -7.17
CA ILE A 59 6.53 -6.08 -6.38
C ILE A 59 6.53 -5.46 -4.98
N TYR A 60 5.35 -5.08 -4.50
CA TYR A 60 5.16 -4.48 -3.19
C TYR A 60 4.58 -5.50 -2.21
N SER A 61 5.18 -5.58 -1.04
CA SER A 61 4.79 -6.47 0.05
C SER A 61 4.52 -5.64 1.30
N LEU A 62 3.58 -6.09 2.14
CA LEU A 62 3.27 -5.38 3.38
C LEU A 62 4.41 -5.49 4.40
N SER A 63 4.82 -4.36 4.99
CA SER A 63 5.80 -4.30 6.08
C SER A 63 5.11 -4.41 7.44
N ASP A 64 5.88 -4.64 8.51
CA ASP A 64 5.35 -4.72 9.88
C ASP A 64 4.60 -3.43 10.27
N LYS A 65 5.18 -2.27 9.93
CA LYS A 65 4.52 -0.97 10.11
C LYS A 65 3.21 -0.85 9.32
N GLY A 66 3.16 -1.40 8.11
CA GLY A 66 1.96 -1.46 7.27
C GLY A 66 0.86 -2.30 7.90
N ARG A 67 1.22 -3.46 8.47
CA ARG A 67 0.31 -4.35 9.21
C ARG A 67 -0.25 -3.65 10.45
N ALA A 68 0.60 -2.97 11.22
CA ALA A 68 0.17 -2.21 12.39
C ALA A 68 -0.80 -1.08 12.01
N ALA A 69 -0.52 -0.38 10.91
CA ALA A 69 -1.37 0.72 10.42
C ALA A 69 -2.74 0.23 9.92
N LEU A 70 -2.77 -0.89 9.21
CA LEU A 70 -4.03 -1.55 8.84
C LEU A 70 -4.87 -1.91 10.05
N LYS A 71 -4.24 -2.52 11.06
CA LYS A 71 -4.93 -2.89 12.30
C LYS A 71 -5.46 -1.67 13.04
N ALA A 72 -4.69 -0.59 13.09
CA ALA A 72 -5.10 0.67 13.72
C ALA A 72 -6.25 1.36 12.96
N GLY A 73 -6.26 1.30 11.63
CA GLY A 73 -7.36 1.84 10.81
C GLY A 73 -8.63 1.00 10.88
N ASP A 74 -8.50 -0.32 11.00
CA ASP A 74 -9.63 -1.27 11.14
C ASP A 74 -10.35 -1.11 12.49
N LEU A 75 -9.60 -0.80 13.55
CA LEU A 75 -10.13 -0.53 14.90
C LEU A 75 -10.89 0.81 15.02
N SER A 76 -10.91 1.64 13.98
CA SER A 76 -11.62 2.92 13.99
C SER A 76 -13.01 2.87 13.33
N ALA A 77 -13.47 1.68 12.92
CA ALA A 77 -14.80 1.44 12.35
C ALA A 77 -15.86 1.06 13.39
#